data_AF-A0A4Y8JZB4-F1
#
_entry.id   AF-A0A4Y8JZB4-F1
#
_cell.length_a   1.000
_cell.length_b   1.000
_cell.length_c   1.000
_cell.angle_alpha   90.00
_cell.angle_beta   90.00
_cell.angle_gamma   90.00
#
_symmetry.space_group_name_H-M   'P 1'
#
loop_
_entity.id
_entity.type
_entity.pdbx_description
1 polymer ?
#
loop_
_entity_poly.entity_id
_entity_poly.type
_entity_poly.pdbx_seq_one_letter_code
_entity_poly.pdbx_strand_id
1 'polypeptide(L)'
;MELGQYVNDLQRHLTDAAANGAEDTRVVAERIAAGLDAAARLVLLDVLSAAAGEITRDLAPGSVDLRLRGREIEFVVALPNTEPDSEERPAASVDLDDASTSRTTLRLPDALKARVDEAAAADGLSVNTWLVRAVAAALQPKQRRSAQRTRRTGDNFAGWAR
;
A
#
# COMPACT_ATOMS: atom_id res chain seq x y z
N MET A 1 -1.02 20.57 8.16
CA MET A 1 0.29 21.18 8.47
C MET A 1 0.43 22.37 7.56
N GLU A 2 0.47 23.55 8.17
CA GLU A 2 0.57 24.79 7.42
C GLU A 2 2.05 25.04 7.08
N LEU A 3 2.42 25.00 5.80
CA LEU A 3 3.79 25.35 5.40
C LEU A 3 4.11 26.83 5.60
N GLY A 4 3.08 27.69 5.71
CA GLY A 4 3.27 29.13 5.82
C GLY A 4 4.03 29.56 7.06
N GLN A 5 3.80 28.91 8.21
CA GLN A 5 4.53 29.23 9.44
C GLN A 5 6.04 28.98 9.28
N TYR A 6 6.44 27.86 8.68
CA TYR A 6 7.84 27.50 8.49
C TYR A 6 8.55 28.42 7.50
N VAL A 7 7.83 28.84 6.45
CA VAL A 7 8.36 29.80 5.47
C VAL A 7 8.51 31.19 6.08
N ASN A 8 7.53 31.64 6.88
CA ASN A 8 7.63 32.90 7.61
C ASN A 8 8.78 32.89 8.63
N ASP A 9 9.00 31.75 9.30
CA ASP A 9 10.12 31.57 10.22
C ASP A 9 11.46 31.62 9.48
N LEU A 10 11.56 30.98 8.32
CA LEU A 10 12.75 31.04 7.47
C LEU A 10 13.04 32.47 6.99
N GLN A 11 12.02 33.21 6.56
CA GLN A 11 12.14 34.62 6.17
C GLN A 11 12.63 35.49 7.34
N ARG A 12 12.06 35.30 8.54
CA ARG A 12 12.49 36.00 9.74
C ARG A 12 13.94 35.69 10.09
N HIS A 13 14.33 34.42 10.10
CA HIS A 13 15.72 34.02 10.37
C HIS A 13 16.71 34.61 9.35
N LEU A 14 16.30 34.72 8.07
CA LEU A 14 17.14 35.36 7.04
C LEU A 14 17.36 36.84 7.33
N THR A 15 16.30 37.58 7.69
CA THR A 15 16.39 39.00 8.05
C THR A 15 17.19 39.21 9.35
N ASP A 16 16.96 38.37 10.35
CA ASP A 16 17.67 38.44 11.64
C ASP A 16 19.18 38.19 11.46
N ALA A 17 19.56 37.22 10.62
CA ALA A 17 20.95 36.96 10.29
C ALA A 17 21.64 38.15 9.60
N ALA A 18 20.89 38.92 8.82
CA ALA A 18 21.39 40.12 8.14
C ALA A 18 21.38 41.38 9.02
N ALA A 19 20.73 41.37 10.20
CA ALA A 19 20.48 42.56 11.00
C ALA A 19 21.76 43.28 11.46
N ASN A 20 22.85 42.55 11.67
CA ASN A 20 24.16 43.09 12.06
C ASN A 20 25.06 43.44 10.86
N GLY A 21 24.56 43.25 9.63
CA GLY A 21 25.28 43.55 8.40
C GLY A 21 25.26 45.04 8.02
N ALA A 22 25.92 45.37 6.92
CA ALA A 22 25.80 46.69 6.31
C ALA A 22 24.36 46.94 5.79
N GLU A 23 23.99 48.21 5.60
CA GLU A 23 22.65 48.58 5.13
C GLU A 23 22.28 47.89 3.82
N ASP A 24 23.20 47.84 2.85
CA ASP A 24 23.01 47.15 1.58
C ASP A 24 22.71 45.65 1.79
N THR A 25 23.37 45.00 2.76
CA THR A 25 23.12 43.59 3.10
C THR A 25 21.71 43.39 3.64
N ARG A 26 21.22 44.29 4.49
CA ARG A 26 19.87 44.24 5.06
C ARG A 26 18.80 44.40 3.98
N VAL A 27 18.98 45.39 3.09
CA VAL A 27 18.06 45.64 1.96
C VAL A 27 18.00 44.43 1.03
N VAL A 28 19.13 43.79 0.74
CA VAL A 28 19.16 42.57 -0.08
C VAL A 28 18.45 41.40 0.62
N ALA A 29 18.70 41.20 1.92
CA ALA A 29 18.06 40.14 2.69
C ALA A 29 16.53 40.28 2.72
N GLU A 30 16.02 41.50 2.95
CA GLU A 30 14.57 41.78 2.93
C GLU A 30 13.93 41.49 1.56
N ARG A 31 14.61 41.86 0.46
CA ARG A 31 14.14 41.56 -0.89
C ARG A 31 14.10 40.06 -1.18
N ILE A 32 15.13 39.32 -0.77
CA ILE A 32 15.16 37.87 -0.94
C ILE A 32 14.08 37.22 -0.09
N ALA A 33 13.96 37.61 1.19
CA ALA A 33 12.94 37.09 2.08
C ALA A 33 11.54 37.26 1.48
N ALA A 34 11.20 38.46 1.00
CA ALA A 34 9.91 38.75 0.38
C ALA A 34 9.62 37.90 -0.88
N GLY A 35 10.64 37.54 -1.65
CA GLY A 35 10.51 36.74 -2.87
C GLY A 35 10.55 35.22 -2.67
N LEU A 36 10.89 34.73 -1.47
CA LEU A 36 11.22 33.32 -1.25
C LEU A 36 10.00 32.40 -1.08
N ASP A 37 8.80 32.93 -0.79
CA ASP A 37 7.66 32.12 -0.29
C ASP A 37 7.31 30.93 -1.22
N ALA A 38 7.12 31.18 -2.51
CA ALA A 38 6.74 30.13 -3.45
C ALA A 38 7.84 29.07 -3.63
N ALA A 39 9.10 29.50 -3.72
CA ALA A 39 10.23 28.60 -3.92
C ALA A 39 10.48 27.73 -2.69
N ALA A 40 10.43 28.31 -1.48
CA ALA A 40 10.59 27.56 -0.24
C ALA A 40 9.47 26.52 -0.05
N ARG A 41 8.22 26.87 -0.38
CA ARG A 41 7.10 25.90 -0.32
C ARG A 41 7.31 24.71 -1.23
N LEU A 42 7.74 24.95 -2.47
CA LEU A 42 8.00 23.89 -3.44
C LEU A 42 9.10 22.96 -2.94
N VAL A 43 10.23 23.50 -2.48
CA VAL A 43 11.34 22.71 -1.93
C VAL A 43 10.89 21.89 -0.72
N LEU A 44 10.11 22.48 0.20
CA LEU A 44 9.58 21.75 1.36
C LEU A 44 8.65 20.61 0.92
N LEU A 45 7.79 20.83 -0.06
CA LEU A 45 6.90 19.79 -0.58
C LEU A 45 7.70 18.64 -1.22
N ASP A 46 8.75 18.95 -1.99
CA ASP A 46 9.62 17.95 -2.60
C ASP A 46 10.32 17.09 -1.54
N VAL A 47 10.89 17.74 -0.51
CA VAL A 47 11.57 17.06 0.60
C VAL A 47 10.60 16.16 1.37
N LEU A 48 9.40 16.66 1.70
CA LEU A 48 8.38 15.87 2.39
C LEU A 48 7.91 14.67 1.55
N SER A 49 7.77 14.85 0.24
CA SER A 49 7.35 13.78 -0.68
C SER A 49 8.40 12.68 -0.78
N ALA A 50 9.68 13.07 -0.88
CA ALA A 50 10.79 12.11 -0.84
C ALA A 50 10.84 11.34 0.48
N ALA A 51 10.68 12.03 1.62
CA ALA A 51 10.64 11.40 2.94
C ALA A 51 9.46 10.43 3.10
N ALA A 52 8.27 10.79 2.64
CA ALA A 52 7.10 9.92 2.66
C ALA A 52 7.32 8.63 1.83
N GLY A 53 8.00 8.74 0.69
CA GLY A 53 8.37 7.59 -0.14
C GLY A 53 9.44 6.69 0.48
N GLU A 54 10.36 7.24 1.27
CA GLU A 54 11.31 6.46 2.07
C GLU A 54 10.60 5.69 3.18
N ILE A 55 9.77 6.39 3.98
CA ILE A 55 9.01 5.78 5.07
C ILE A 55 8.07 4.69 4.53
N THR A 56 7.40 4.91 3.41
CA THR A 56 6.50 3.92 2.79
C THR A 56 7.22 2.64 2.41
N ARG A 57 8.47 2.72 1.92
CA ARG A 57 9.26 1.54 1.59
C ARG A 57 9.59 0.71 2.83
N ASP A 58 9.89 1.37 3.94
CA ASP A 58 10.26 0.71 5.19
C ASP A 58 9.04 0.24 6.00
N LEU A 59 7.85 0.82 5.77
CA LEU A 59 6.61 0.55 6.51
C LEU A 59 5.79 -0.64 5.94
N ALA A 60 6.19 -1.23 4.81
CA ALA A 60 5.41 -2.28 4.14
C ALA A 60 5.00 -3.42 5.10
N PRO A 61 3.72 -3.86 5.11
CA PRO A 61 2.66 -3.59 4.13
C PRO A 61 1.92 -2.25 4.27
N GLY A 62 2.28 -1.41 5.24
CA GLY A 62 1.70 -0.06 5.38
C GLY A 62 2.29 0.95 4.39
N SER A 63 1.70 2.15 4.36
CA SER A 63 2.18 3.28 3.55
C SER A 63 1.93 4.61 4.24
N VAL A 64 2.69 5.63 3.85
CA VAL A 64 2.55 7.01 4.28
C VAL A 64 2.47 7.89 3.03
N ASP A 65 1.32 8.51 2.84
CA ASP A 65 1.06 9.43 1.73
C ASP A 65 0.91 10.87 2.22
N LEU A 66 1.13 11.82 1.30
CA LEU A 66 0.84 13.23 1.52
C LEU A 66 -0.44 13.63 0.79
N ARG A 67 -1.36 14.25 1.52
CA ARG A 67 -2.57 14.84 0.95
C ARG A 67 -2.52 16.35 1.06
N LEU A 68 -2.68 17.04 -0.07
CA LEU A 68 -2.78 18.49 -0.13
C LEU A 68 -4.25 18.93 -0.14
N ARG A 69 -4.63 19.79 0.80
CA ARG A 69 -5.95 20.46 0.84
C ARG A 69 -5.75 21.96 0.87
N GLY A 70 -5.80 22.58 -0.31
CA GLY A 70 -5.49 23.99 -0.46
C GLY A 70 -4.01 24.25 -0.12
N ARG A 71 -3.76 24.87 1.03
CA ARG A 71 -2.40 25.18 1.55
C ARG A 71 -1.96 24.24 2.68
N GLU A 72 -2.85 23.35 3.12
CA GLU A 72 -2.60 22.42 4.20
C GLU A 72 -2.10 21.07 3.68
N ILE A 73 -1.05 20.57 4.31
CA ILE A 73 -0.52 19.22 4.08
C ILE A 73 -0.95 18.29 5.21
N GLU A 74 -1.51 17.14 4.87
CA GLU A 74 -1.90 16.08 5.81
C GLU A 74 -1.16 14.79 5.45
N PHE A 75 -0.58 14.13 6.47
CA PHE A 75 -0.03 12.79 6.29
C PHE A 75 -1.15 11.77 6.45
N VAL A 76 -1.30 10.90 5.46
CA VAL A 76 -2.24 9.79 5.49
C VAL A 76 -1.43 8.52 5.71
N VAL A 77 -1.58 7.91 6.87
CA VAL A 77 -0.88 6.69 7.23
C VAL A 77 -1.84 5.52 7.08
N ALA A 78 -1.57 4.64 6.12
CA ALA A 78 -2.24 3.35 6.03
C ALA A 78 -1.40 2.33 6.79
N LEU A 79 -1.84 1.97 7.99
CA LEU A 79 -1.21 0.90 8.75
C LEU A 79 -1.61 -0.46 8.14
N PRO A 80 -0.71 -1.45 8.15
CA PRO A 80 -1.09 -2.79 7.75
C PRO A 80 -2.15 -3.29 8.74
N ASN A 81 -3.35 -3.59 8.24
CA ASN A 81 -4.40 -4.22 9.05
C ASN A 81 -3.80 -5.49 9.67
N THR A 82 -3.56 -5.41 10.98
CA THR A 82 -3.16 -6.55 11.82
C THR A 82 -4.36 -7.30 12.35
N GLU A 83 -5.56 -6.93 11.91
CA GLU A 83 -6.67 -7.86 11.99
C GLU A 83 -6.27 -9.06 11.11
N PRO A 84 -6.21 -10.29 11.66
CA PRO A 84 -6.42 -11.42 10.78
C PRO A 84 -7.72 -11.10 10.07
N ASP A 85 -7.75 -11.26 8.76
CA ASP A 85 -8.95 -11.14 7.93
C ASP A 85 -10.09 -11.98 8.54
N SER A 86 -10.74 -11.39 9.54
CA SER A 86 -11.97 -11.78 10.22
C SER A 86 -13.09 -10.90 9.64
N GLU A 87 -12.85 -10.34 8.44
CA GLU A 87 -13.85 -10.50 7.40
C GLU A 87 -13.67 -11.92 6.79
N GLU A 88 -13.88 -12.96 7.59
CA GLU A 88 -15.17 -13.68 7.51
C GLU A 88 -16.37 -12.72 7.30
N ARG A 89 -16.38 -11.94 6.21
CA ARG A 89 -17.54 -12.04 5.35
C ARG A 89 -17.54 -13.53 5.06
N PRO A 90 -18.54 -14.32 5.52
CA PRO A 90 -18.59 -15.71 5.13
C PRO A 90 -18.35 -15.63 3.63
N ALA A 91 -17.27 -16.27 3.15
CA ALA A 91 -17.16 -16.50 1.74
C ALA A 91 -18.56 -16.98 1.43
N ALA A 92 -19.32 -16.21 0.66
CA ALA A 92 -20.49 -16.76 0.07
C ALA A 92 -19.84 -17.89 -0.70
N SER A 93 -19.85 -19.10 -0.11
CA SER A 93 -19.97 -20.31 -0.85
C SER A 93 -21.04 -19.90 -1.82
N VAL A 94 -20.60 -19.56 -3.03
CA VAL A 94 -21.52 -19.34 -4.13
C VAL A 94 -22.27 -20.63 -4.09
N ASP A 95 -23.48 -20.58 -3.55
CA ASP A 95 -24.24 -21.78 -3.33
C ASP A 95 -24.55 -22.20 -4.76
N LEU A 96 -23.80 -23.19 -5.24
CA LEU A 96 -23.84 -23.60 -6.64
C LEU A 96 -25.22 -24.22 -6.95
N ASP A 97 -26.02 -24.43 -5.90
CA ASP A 97 -27.42 -24.86 -5.92
C ASP A 97 -28.42 -23.67 -5.94
N ASP A 98 -27.96 -22.41 -5.85
CA ASP A 98 -28.83 -21.24 -5.92
C ASP A 98 -29.34 -21.04 -7.36
N ALA A 99 -30.65 -20.89 -7.50
CA ALA A 99 -31.43 -21.17 -8.72
C ALA A 99 -31.22 -20.19 -9.89
N SER A 100 -30.19 -19.34 -9.86
CA SER A 100 -29.90 -18.33 -10.89
C SER A 100 -28.60 -18.61 -11.65
N THR A 101 -28.56 -19.70 -12.42
CA THR A 101 -27.46 -19.97 -13.35
C THR A 101 -27.55 -19.09 -14.60
N SER A 102 -26.54 -18.27 -14.88
CA SER A 102 -26.41 -17.54 -16.14
C SER A 102 -25.72 -18.37 -17.22
N ARG A 103 -26.32 -18.50 -18.41
CA ARG A 103 -25.75 -19.31 -19.51
C ARG A 103 -24.62 -18.57 -20.21
N THR A 104 -23.42 -19.17 -20.21
CA THR A 104 -22.23 -18.63 -20.88
C THR A 104 -21.75 -19.59 -21.97
N THR A 105 -21.40 -19.08 -23.16
CA THR A 105 -20.79 -19.88 -24.24
C THR A 105 -19.29 -19.64 -24.30
N LEU A 106 -18.48 -20.69 -24.14
CA LEU A 106 -17.01 -20.62 -24.14
C LEU A 106 -16.45 -21.34 -25.37
N ARG A 107 -15.54 -20.69 -26.11
CA ARG A 107 -14.78 -21.32 -27.20
C ARG A 107 -13.38 -21.63 -26.70
N LEU A 108 -13.03 -22.91 -26.67
CA LEU A 108 -11.72 -23.40 -26.24
C LEU A 108 -10.94 -23.90 -27.47
N PRO A 109 -9.62 -23.67 -27.55
CA PRO A 109 -8.76 -24.41 -28.46
C PRO A 109 -8.86 -25.92 -28.20
N ASP A 110 -8.79 -26.75 -29.24
CA ASP A 110 -9.01 -28.21 -29.15
C ASP A 110 -8.10 -28.89 -28.12
N ALA A 111 -6.82 -28.48 -28.07
CA ALA A 111 -5.86 -28.99 -27.12
C ALA A 111 -6.23 -28.69 -25.65
N LEU A 112 -6.88 -27.55 -25.40
CA LEU A 112 -7.31 -27.16 -24.05
C LEU A 112 -8.59 -27.90 -23.66
N LYS A 113 -9.52 -28.09 -24.60
CA LYS A 113 -10.73 -28.89 -24.38
C LYS A 113 -10.39 -30.33 -23.99
N ALA A 114 -9.45 -30.98 -24.68
CA ALA A 114 -9.04 -32.35 -24.39
C ALA A 114 -8.52 -32.50 -22.94
N ARG A 115 -7.69 -31.55 -22.47
CA ARG A 115 -7.16 -31.56 -21.10
C ARG A 115 -8.22 -31.32 -20.04
N VAL A 116 -9.23 -30.51 -20.33
CA VAL A 116 -10.37 -30.28 -19.45
C VAL A 116 -11.23 -31.55 -19.35
N ASP A 117 -11.51 -32.20 -20.49
CA ASP A 117 -12.30 -33.43 -20.54
C ASP A 117 -11.59 -34.58 -19.76
N GLU A 118 -10.27 -34.70 -19.88
CA GLU A 118 -9.46 -35.67 -19.12
C GLU A 118 -9.47 -35.38 -17.60
N ALA A 119 -9.27 -34.12 -17.20
CA ALA A 119 -9.25 -33.74 -15.79
C ALA A 119 -10.63 -33.90 -15.13
N ALA A 120 -11.71 -33.59 -15.85
CA ALA A 120 -13.08 -33.82 -15.39
C ALA A 120 -13.36 -35.31 -15.22
N ALA A 121 -12.92 -36.15 -16.16
CA ALA A 121 -13.06 -37.60 -16.07
C ALA A 121 -12.26 -38.20 -14.90
N ALA A 122 -11.04 -37.72 -14.67
CA ALA A 122 -10.20 -38.15 -13.55
C ALA A 122 -10.84 -37.83 -12.19
N ASP A 123 -11.53 -36.69 -12.09
CA ASP A 123 -12.25 -36.27 -10.89
C ASP A 123 -13.68 -36.87 -10.79
N GLY A 124 -14.13 -37.64 -11.80
CA GLY A 124 -15.48 -38.22 -11.86
C GLY A 124 -16.60 -37.18 -11.97
N LEU A 125 -16.29 -35.99 -12.49
CA LEU A 125 -17.20 -34.85 -12.58
C LEU A 125 -17.63 -34.58 -14.03
N SER A 126 -18.81 -33.97 -14.20
CA SER A 126 -19.14 -33.38 -15.49
C SER A 126 -18.20 -32.22 -15.80
N VAL A 127 -17.89 -32.00 -17.07
CA VAL A 127 -17.03 -30.88 -17.51
C VAL A 127 -17.55 -29.53 -17.01
N ASN A 128 -18.87 -29.34 -16.99
CA ASN A 128 -19.48 -28.12 -16.46
C ASN A 128 -19.19 -27.94 -14.96
N THR A 129 -19.43 -28.98 -14.16
CA THR A 129 -19.16 -28.97 -12.71
C THR A 129 -17.68 -28.77 -12.42
N TRP A 130 -16.81 -29.43 -13.19
CA TRP A 130 -15.37 -29.31 -13.06
C TRP A 130 -14.88 -27.89 -13.37
N LEU A 131 -15.36 -27.28 -14.46
CA LEU A 131 -15.03 -25.90 -14.83
C LEU A 131 -15.52 -24.88 -13.79
N VAL A 132 -16.76 -25.03 -13.31
CA VAL A 132 -17.32 -24.17 -12.26
C VAL A 132 -16.45 -24.23 -11.00
N ARG A 133 -16.04 -25.43 -10.57
CA ARG A 133 -15.15 -25.62 -9.42
C ARG A 133 -13.77 -25.03 -9.65
N ALA A 134 -13.19 -25.22 -10.84
CA ALA A 134 -11.88 -24.68 -11.20
C ALA A 134 -11.86 -23.15 -11.19
N VAL A 135 -12.90 -22.51 -11.75
CA VAL A 135 -13.07 -21.05 -11.72
C VAL A 135 -13.27 -20.56 -10.29
N ALA A 136 -14.13 -21.21 -9.50
CA ALA A 136 -14.32 -20.86 -8.09
C ALA A 136 -13.01 -20.94 -7.30
N ALA A 137 -12.20 -21.98 -7.52
CA ALA A 137 -10.90 -22.13 -6.87
C ALA A 137 -9.85 -21.09 -7.35
N ALA A 138 -9.89 -20.69 -8.62
CA ALA A 138 -9.00 -19.66 -9.17
C ALA A 138 -9.32 -18.25 -8.66
N LEU A 139 -10.59 -18.00 -8.32
CA LEU A 139 -11.05 -16.73 -7.75
C LEU A 139 -10.82 -16.63 -6.24
N GLN A 140 -10.48 -17.73 -5.56
CA GLN A 140 -10.09 -17.68 -4.14
C GLN A 140 -8.70 -17.04 -4.00
N PRO A 141 -8.53 -16.00 -3.15
CA PRO A 141 -7.23 -15.40 -2.92
C PRO A 141 -6.26 -16.45 -2.37
N LYS A 142 -5.07 -16.53 -2.98
CA LYS A 142 -4.04 -17.55 -2.72
C LYS A 142 -3.42 -17.40 -1.32
N GLN A 143 -4.17 -17.72 -0.28
CA GLN A 143 -3.66 -17.90 1.06
C GLN A 143 -3.26 -19.37 1.28
N ARG A 144 -2.02 -19.56 1.74
CA ARG A 144 -1.56 -20.71 2.56
C ARG A 144 -1.36 -22.05 1.84
N ARG A 145 -0.24 -22.17 1.13
CA ARG A 145 0.52 -23.45 1.04
C ARG A 145 1.82 -23.47 1.85
N SER A 146 2.15 -22.40 2.58
CA SER A 146 3.39 -22.30 3.36
C SER A 146 3.31 -22.78 4.81
N ALA A 147 2.14 -23.17 5.34
CA ALA A 147 1.96 -23.45 6.77
C ALA A 147 2.05 -24.93 7.20
N GLN A 148 2.40 -25.87 6.29
CA GLN A 148 2.43 -27.31 6.62
C GLN A 148 3.85 -27.86 6.93
N ARG A 149 4.87 -27.00 7.16
CA ARG A 149 6.26 -27.46 7.41
C ARG A 149 6.88 -26.97 8.72
N THR A 150 6.08 -26.72 9.75
CA THR A 150 6.56 -26.38 11.09
C THR A 150 5.82 -27.17 12.16
N ARG A 151 5.88 -28.50 12.05
CA ARG A 151 5.67 -29.39 13.20
C ARG A 151 6.74 -30.47 13.18
N ARG A 152 7.91 -30.14 13.71
CA ARG A 152 8.80 -31.02 14.48
C ARG A 152 10.13 -30.30 14.74
N THR A 153 10.64 -30.55 15.95
CA THR A 153 11.99 -30.20 16.45
C THR A 153 12.05 -28.77 17.00
N GLY A 154 12.30 -28.52 18.27
CA GLY A 154 12.67 -29.39 19.38
C GLY A 154 13.04 -28.46 20.55
N ASP A 155 12.69 -28.88 21.76
CA ASP A 155 13.16 -28.28 23.00
C ASP A 155 14.68 -28.09 22.98
N ASN A 156 15.15 -26.94 23.47
CA ASN A 156 16.34 -26.89 24.31
C ASN A 156 16.44 -25.56 25.07
N PHE A 157 16.31 -25.68 26.38
CA PHE A 157 16.71 -24.67 27.36
C PHE A 157 18.23 -24.51 27.36
N ALA A 158 18.72 -23.27 27.27
CA ALA A 158 20.06 -22.91 27.72
C ALA A 158 20.09 -21.44 28.15
N GLY A 159 20.30 -21.20 29.45
CA GLY A 159 20.62 -19.89 30.01
C GLY A 159 21.38 -20.09 31.31
N TRP A 160 22.70 -19.85 31.28
CA TRP A 160 23.53 -19.71 32.47
C TRP A 160 23.92 -18.24 32.62
N ALA A 161 23.77 -17.73 33.83
CA ALA A 161 24.23 -16.43 34.26
C ALA A 161 25.72 -16.46 34.60
N ARG A 162 26.46 -15.43 34.18
CA ARG A 162 27.21 -14.52 35.05
C ARG A 162 27.55 -13.25 34.27
#